data_AF-A0A9Q0YPZ7-F1
#
_entry.id   AF-A0A9Q0YPZ7-F1
#
_cell.length_a   1.000
_cell.length_b   1.000
_cell.length_c   1.000
_cell.angle_alpha   90.00
_cell.angle_beta   90.00
_cell.angle_gamma   90.00
#
_symmetry.space_group_name_H-M   'P 1'
#
loop_
_entity.id
_entity.type
_entity.pdbx_description
1 polymer ?
#
loop_
_entity_poly.entity_id
_entity_poly.type
_entity_poly.pdbx_seq_one_letter_code
_entity_poly.pdbx_strand_id
1 'polypeptide(L)'
;MFAFYRAKDIDMFKQGISVPGLTLRYLFKDIKKDVFCVFPKNDRDLYHLFKDNIVGGPSIIFHRYQERDQTKIRNGKMCKKILGFDANALYLWAVMQDMPTGIALRRKEATGFQRMFTHNLQKTAVGWLEWEAKKRGIKIKHVLNGKEVRVGGRQLPVDGFSASGGEGGKSIIFSSRVVTGTVTPVSLTREKHTTKRETNL
;
A
#
# COMPACT_ATOMS: atom_id res chain seq x y z
N MET A 1 -6.99 32.05 2.20
CA MET A 1 -6.72 31.00 1.20
C MET A 1 -5.43 31.26 0.40
N PHE A 2 -5.25 32.43 -0.22
CA PHE A 2 -4.01 32.76 -0.97
C PHE A 2 -2.71 32.65 -0.15
N ALA A 3 -2.74 33.08 1.12
CA ALA A 3 -1.58 32.99 2.00
C ALA A 3 -1.08 31.55 2.21
N PHE A 4 -1.99 30.56 2.27
CA PHE A 4 -1.64 29.15 2.45
C PHE A 4 -0.85 28.62 1.24
N TYR A 5 -1.38 28.78 0.03
CA TYR A 5 -0.71 28.32 -1.19
C TYR A 5 0.59 29.08 -1.45
N ARG A 6 0.62 30.39 -1.17
CA ARG A 6 1.83 31.21 -1.28
C ARG A 6 2.93 30.74 -0.32
N ALA A 7 2.59 30.39 0.93
CA ALA A 7 3.54 29.85 1.90
C ALA A 7 4.10 28.47 1.49
N LYS A 8 3.35 27.71 0.68
CA LYS A 8 3.79 26.44 0.08
C LYS A 8 4.46 26.60 -1.28
N ASP A 9 4.69 27.84 -1.71
CA ASP A 9 5.30 28.16 -3.01
C ASP A 9 4.51 27.53 -4.17
N ILE A 10 3.18 27.73 -4.12
CA ILE A 10 2.20 27.35 -5.15
C ILE A 10 1.45 28.60 -5.59
N ASP A 11 1.60 28.97 -6.86
CA ASP A 11 0.86 30.08 -7.47
C ASP A 11 -0.50 29.60 -7.99
N MET A 12 -1.57 30.00 -7.32
CA MET A 12 -2.94 29.58 -7.63
C MET A 12 -3.38 29.93 -9.06
N PHE A 13 -2.88 31.01 -9.66
CA PHE A 13 -3.33 31.48 -10.98
C PHE A 13 -2.48 30.94 -12.12
N LYS A 14 -1.24 30.52 -11.85
CA LYS A 14 -0.32 30.01 -12.86
C LYS A 14 -0.20 28.49 -12.86
N GLN A 15 -0.35 27.86 -11.70
CA GLN A 15 0.01 26.46 -11.51
C GLN A 15 -1.18 25.48 -11.56
N GLY A 16 -2.41 25.98 -11.52
CA GLY A 16 -3.60 25.12 -11.59
C GLY A 16 -4.75 25.81 -12.30
N ILE A 17 -5.43 25.06 -13.15
CA ILE A 17 -6.69 25.49 -13.80
C ILE A 17 -7.85 25.37 -12.79
N SER A 18 -7.72 24.51 -11.77
CA SER A 18 -8.75 24.22 -10.78
C SER A 18 -8.16 23.91 -9.41
N VAL A 19 -8.98 24.02 -8.36
CA VAL A 19 -8.58 23.68 -6.98
C VAL A 19 -8.05 22.24 -6.86
N PRO A 20 -8.69 21.20 -7.45
CA PRO A 20 -8.14 19.85 -7.43
C PRO A 20 -6.74 19.76 -8.08
N GLY A 21 -6.48 20.51 -9.14
CA GLY A 21 -5.16 20.56 -9.77
C GLY A 21 -4.10 21.16 -8.84
N LEU A 22 -4.45 22.20 -8.08
CA LEU A 22 -3.56 22.79 -7.07
C LEU A 22 -3.32 21.82 -5.91
N THR A 23 -4.36 21.13 -5.42
CA THR A 23 -4.25 20.13 -4.36
C THR A 23 -3.39 18.95 -4.78
N LEU A 24 -3.55 18.48 -6.02
CA LEU A 24 -2.74 17.38 -6.57
C LEU A 24 -1.26 17.77 -6.64
N ARG A 25 -0.95 18.99 -7.12
CA ARG A 25 0.42 19.52 -7.11
C ARG A 25 1.01 19.62 -5.72
N TYR A 26 0.22 20.14 -4.78
CA TYR A 26 0.62 20.20 -3.38
C TYR A 26 0.96 18.80 -2.85
N LEU A 27 0.10 17.81 -3.08
CA LEU A 27 0.33 16.42 -2.67
C LEU A 27 1.62 15.84 -3.25
N PHE A 28 1.87 16.02 -4.56
CA PHE A 28 3.09 15.49 -5.19
C PHE A 28 4.38 16.20 -4.75
N LYS A 29 4.31 17.46 -4.30
CA LYS A 29 5.49 18.20 -3.79
C LYS A 29 6.04 17.57 -2.50
N ASP A 30 5.19 16.96 -1.71
CA ASP A 30 5.55 16.35 -0.42
C ASP A 30 6.05 14.89 -0.54
N ILE A 31 5.97 14.28 -1.74
CA ILE A 31 6.31 12.86 -1.95
C ILE A 31 7.81 12.68 -2.21
N LYS A 32 8.51 12.00 -1.29
CA LYS A 32 9.95 11.77 -1.34
C LYS A 32 10.28 10.49 -2.12
N LYS A 33 10.26 10.57 -3.47
CA LYS A 33 10.57 9.45 -4.39
C LYS A 33 9.81 8.15 -4.09
N ASP A 34 8.48 8.18 -4.18
CA ASP A 34 7.66 6.97 -4.17
C ASP A 34 7.41 6.44 -5.58
N VAL A 35 7.16 5.12 -5.66
CA VAL A 35 6.81 4.43 -6.90
C VAL A 35 5.31 4.30 -7.00
N PHE A 36 4.71 4.96 -7.99
CA PHE A 36 3.29 4.82 -8.28
C PHE A 36 3.04 3.59 -9.15
N CYS A 37 2.19 2.69 -8.67
CA CYS A 37 1.71 1.56 -9.44
C CYS A 37 0.49 1.98 -10.25
N VAL A 38 0.72 2.31 -11.53
CA VAL A 38 -0.34 2.68 -12.46
C VAL A 38 -0.82 1.46 -13.25
N PHE A 39 -2.05 1.52 -13.78
CA PHE A 39 -2.55 0.51 -14.72
C PHE A 39 -1.99 0.79 -16.12
N PRO A 40 -1.08 -0.04 -16.67
CA PRO A 40 -0.58 0.15 -18.02
C PRO A 40 -1.67 -0.18 -19.05
N LYS A 41 -1.48 0.28 -20.29
CA LYS A 41 -2.44 0.05 -21.38
C LYS A 41 -2.75 -1.43 -21.63
N ASN A 42 -1.78 -2.32 -21.37
CA ASN A 42 -1.95 -3.77 -21.50
C ASN A 42 -2.95 -4.35 -20.49
N ASP A 43 -3.14 -3.70 -19.34
CA ASP A 43 -4.06 -4.10 -18.28
C ASP A 43 -5.24 -3.13 -18.16
N ARG A 44 -5.71 -2.61 -19.29
CA ARG A 44 -6.87 -1.70 -19.35
C ARG A 44 -8.14 -2.34 -18.78
N ASP A 45 -8.25 -3.65 -18.85
CA ASP A 45 -9.34 -4.41 -18.27
C ASP A 45 -9.37 -4.32 -16.73
N LEU A 46 -8.21 -4.30 -16.06
CA LEU A 46 -8.12 -4.02 -14.62
C LEU A 46 -8.58 -2.61 -14.29
N TYR A 47 -8.20 -1.62 -15.10
CA TYR A 47 -8.66 -0.23 -14.90
C TYR A 47 -10.19 -0.15 -14.93
N HIS A 48 -10.83 -0.73 -15.95
CA HIS A 48 -12.29 -0.71 -16.07
C HIS A 48 -12.96 -1.52 -14.97
N LEU A 49 -12.43 -2.70 -14.63
CA LEU A 49 -12.92 -3.48 -13.49
C LEU A 49 -12.92 -2.65 -12.20
N PHE A 50 -11.82 -1.98 -11.89
CA PHE A 50 -11.76 -1.11 -10.72
C PHE A 50 -12.76 0.04 -10.82
N LYS A 51 -12.80 0.74 -11.96
CA LYS A 51 -13.67 1.90 -12.18
C LYS A 51 -15.14 1.55 -12.04
N ASP A 52 -15.58 0.44 -12.63
CA ASP A 52 -16.97 -0.01 -12.63
C ASP A 52 -17.44 -0.43 -11.24
N ASN A 53 -16.50 -0.83 -10.37
CA ASN A 53 -16.77 -1.18 -8.97
C ASN A 53 -16.61 0.00 -8.00
N ILE A 54 -16.16 1.19 -8.45
CA ILE A 54 -16.13 2.39 -7.61
C ILE A 54 -17.56 2.90 -7.46
N VAL A 55 -18.10 2.75 -6.25
CA VAL A 55 -19.38 3.32 -5.85
C VAL A 55 -19.13 4.60 -5.07
N GLY A 56 -19.94 5.62 -5.30
CA GLY A 56 -19.89 6.87 -4.54
C GLY A 56 -20.29 6.70 -3.08
N GLY A 57 -20.29 7.80 -2.34
CA GLY A 57 -20.84 7.80 -0.97
C GLY A 57 -22.30 7.34 -0.95
N PRO A 58 -22.76 6.69 0.13
CA PRO A 58 -24.16 6.32 0.27
C PRO A 58 -25.01 7.58 0.25
N SER A 59 -25.73 7.80 -0.85
CA SER A 59 -26.79 8.80 -0.90
C SER A 59 -27.93 8.29 -0.05
N ILE A 60 -27.98 8.71 1.21
CA ILE A 60 -29.15 8.50 2.05
C ILE A 60 -30.29 9.27 1.37
N ILE A 61 -31.21 8.54 0.74
CA ILE A 61 -32.47 9.10 0.27
C ILE A 61 -33.28 9.40 1.54
N PHE A 62 -33.18 10.62 2.04
CA PHE A 62 -34.21 11.12 2.95
C PHE A 62 -35.53 11.07 2.16
N HIS A 63 -36.58 10.44 2.71
CA HIS A 63 -37.88 11.08 2.53
C HIS A 63 -37.67 12.48 3.09
N ARG A 64 -37.71 13.55 2.28
CA ARG A 64 -37.19 14.89 2.68
C ARG A 64 -37.76 15.43 3.99
N TYR A 65 -38.85 14.85 4.48
CA TYR A 65 -39.56 15.29 5.64
C TYR A 65 -39.75 14.16 6.65
N GLN A 66 -39.16 14.34 7.82
CA GLN A 66 -39.47 13.59 9.03
C GLN A 66 -39.78 14.61 10.10
N GLU A 67 -40.88 14.37 10.79
CA GLU A 67 -41.30 15.23 11.88
C GLU A 67 -41.63 14.37 13.10
N ARG A 68 -41.15 14.87 14.24
CA ARG A 68 -41.45 14.32 15.55
C ARG A 68 -42.97 14.31 15.75
N ASP A 69 -43.47 13.20 16.28
CA ASP A 69 -44.88 13.00 16.60
C ASP A 69 -45.83 13.03 15.39
N GLN A 70 -45.32 13.08 14.15
CA GLN A 70 -46.13 12.97 12.92
C GLN A 70 -45.69 11.80 12.04
N THR A 71 -44.39 11.65 11.79
CA THR A 71 -43.89 10.61 10.89
C THR A 71 -43.89 9.24 11.56
N LYS A 72 -44.42 8.24 10.86
CA LYS A 72 -44.33 6.83 11.28
C LYS A 72 -43.03 6.21 10.78
N ILE A 73 -42.25 5.61 11.69
CA ILE A 73 -41.06 4.82 11.37
C ILE A 73 -41.46 3.36 11.10
N ARG A 74 -40.46 2.52 10.77
CA ARG A 74 -40.67 1.08 10.48
C ARG A 74 -41.53 0.41 11.56
N ASN A 75 -42.47 -0.42 11.13
CA ASN A 75 -43.49 -1.09 11.96
C ASN A 75 -44.55 -0.13 12.56
N GLY A 76 -44.78 1.04 11.94
CA GLY A 76 -45.88 1.94 12.31
C GLY A 76 -45.66 2.71 13.61
N LYS A 77 -44.48 2.62 14.23
CA LYS A 77 -44.15 3.35 15.46
C LYS A 77 -44.04 4.85 15.17
N MET A 78 -44.40 5.69 16.13
CA MET A 78 -44.28 7.13 16.00
C MET A 78 -42.83 7.59 16.21
N CYS A 79 -42.33 8.47 15.33
CA CYS A 79 -41.05 9.14 15.51
C CYS A 79 -41.10 10.06 16.74
N LYS A 80 -40.17 9.92 17.69
CA LYS A 80 -40.08 10.77 18.89
C LYS A 80 -38.89 11.72 18.90
N LYS A 81 -37.81 11.35 18.21
CA LYS A 81 -36.55 12.10 18.18
C LYS A 81 -35.88 11.89 16.83
N ILE A 82 -35.34 12.98 16.27
CA ILE A 82 -34.55 12.97 15.04
C ILE A 82 -33.14 13.41 15.44
N LEU A 83 -32.13 12.67 15.01
CA LEU A 83 -30.72 12.95 15.25
C LEU A 83 -30.02 13.08 13.90
N GLY A 84 -29.34 14.20 13.67
CA GLY A 84 -28.47 14.41 12.52
C GLY A 84 -27.03 14.17 12.93
N PHE A 85 -26.36 13.23 12.27
CA PHE A 85 -24.92 13.03 12.42
C PHE A 85 -24.24 13.43 11.12
N ASP A 86 -23.21 14.25 11.23
CA ASP A 86 -22.34 14.61 10.11
C ASP A 86 -20.91 14.16 10.40
N ALA A 87 -20.23 13.67 9.38
CA ALA A 87 -18.87 13.18 9.49
C ALA A 87 -17.89 14.29 9.08
N ASN A 88 -17.24 14.91 10.07
CA ASN A 88 -16.20 15.89 9.82
C ASN A 88 -15.05 15.24 9.03
N ALA A 89 -14.88 15.67 7.78
CA ALA A 89 -13.77 15.28 6.91
C ALA A 89 -13.65 13.76 6.64
N LEU A 90 -14.78 13.07 6.40
CA LEU A 90 -14.86 11.62 6.16
C LEU A 90 -13.80 11.09 5.17
N TYR A 91 -13.68 11.72 3.99
CA TYR A 91 -12.73 11.25 2.97
C TYR A 91 -11.27 11.43 3.38
N LEU A 92 -10.94 12.51 4.11
CA LEU A 92 -9.58 12.71 4.62
C LEU A 92 -9.23 11.64 5.65
N TRP A 93 -10.15 11.34 6.57
CA TRP A 93 -9.96 10.25 7.52
C TRP A 93 -9.79 8.90 6.83
N ALA A 94 -10.58 8.62 5.78
CA ALA A 94 -10.49 7.39 5.01
C ALA A 94 -9.15 7.26 4.26
N VAL A 95 -8.64 8.34 3.67
CA VAL A 95 -7.34 8.37 2.97
C VAL A 95 -6.16 8.15 3.93
N MET A 96 -6.32 8.47 5.21
CA MET A 96 -5.32 8.18 6.24
C MET A 96 -5.28 6.71 6.68
N GLN A 97 -6.27 5.90 6.29
CA GLN A 97 -6.27 4.46 6.59
C GLN A 97 -5.36 3.68 5.63
N ASP A 98 -5.10 2.42 5.97
CA ASP A 98 -4.36 1.51 5.10
C ASP A 98 -5.09 1.34 3.74
N MET A 99 -4.50 1.88 2.69
CA MET A 99 -5.03 1.85 1.33
C MET A 99 -4.42 0.70 0.52
N PRO A 100 -5.18 0.05 -0.38
CA PRO A 100 -4.65 -0.94 -1.30
C PRO A 100 -3.70 -0.26 -2.30
N THR A 101 -2.41 -0.32 -2.01
CA THR A 101 -1.33 0.25 -2.82
C THR A 101 -0.42 -0.86 -3.36
N GLY A 102 0.35 -0.54 -4.39
CA GLY A 102 1.29 -1.48 -4.99
C GLY A 102 0.72 -2.18 -6.23
N ILE A 103 1.41 -3.25 -6.64
CA ILE A 103 1.15 -3.90 -7.92
C ILE A 103 0.03 -4.95 -7.78
N ALA A 104 -1.01 -4.83 -8.60
CA ALA A 104 -2.16 -5.73 -8.59
C ALA A 104 -1.79 -7.19 -8.92
N LEU A 105 -2.30 -8.12 -8.11
CA LEU A 105 -2.22 -9.55 -8.34
C LEU A 105 -3.44 -10.03 -9.11
N ARG A 106 -3.24 -10.70 -10.25
CA ARG A 106 -4.35 -11.18 -11.08
C ARG A 106 -4.55 -12.68 -10.95
N ARG A 107 -5.82 -13.08 -10.77
CA ARG A 107 -6.29 -14.47 -10.83
C ARG A 107 -7.52 -14.50 -11.71
N LYS A 108 -7.55 -15.39 -12.70
CA LYS A 108 -8.71 -15.59 -13.59
C LYS A 108 -9.27 -16.98 -13.39
N GLU A 109 -10.59 -17.12 -13.51
CA GLU A 109 -11.24 -18.43 -13.51
C GLU A 109 -10.76 -19.31 -14.68
N ALA A 110 -10.61 -18.73 -15.87
CA ALA A 110 -10.12 -19.43 -17.07
C ALA A 110 -8.73 -20.09 -16.88
N THR A 111 -7.92 -19.59 -15.94
CA THR A 111 -6.60 -20.15 -15.60
C THR A 111 -6.63 -20.97 -14.32
N GLY A 112 -7.81 -21.42 -13.86
CA GLY A 112 -7.96 -22.14 -12.60
C GLY A 112 -7.54 -21.33 -11.37
N PHE A 113 -7.73 -20.01 -11.40
CA PHE A 113 -7.29 -19.06 -10.37
C PHE A 113 -5.77 -19.07 -10.09
N GLN A 114 -4.98 -19.61 -11.03
CA GLN A 114 -3.53 -19.51 -10.96
C GLN A 114 -3.08 -18.05 -10.97
N ARG A 115 -1.97 -17.81 -10.26
CA ARG A 115 -1.36 -16.50 -10.13
C ARG A 115 -0.77 -16.05 -11.46
N MET A 116 -1.14 -14.86 -11.91
CA MET A 116 -0.48 -14.21 -13.04
C MET A 116 0.29 -12.96 -12.60
N PHE A 117 1.50 -12.79 -13.15
CA PHE A 117 2.32 -11.61 -12.94
C PHE A 117 1.97 -10.54 -13.96
N THR A 118 1.48 -9.42 -13.46
CA THR A 118 0.95 -8.32 -14.27
C THR A 118 2.06 -7.33 -14.67
N HIS A 119 3.07 -7.14 -13.80
CA HIS A 119 4.08 -6.10 -13.97
C HIS A 119 5.49 -6.65 -14.18
N ASN A 120 6.29 -5.97 -15.02
CA ASN A 120 7.67 -6.37 -15.32
C ASN A 120 8.56 -6.39 -14.07
N LEU A 121 8.43 -5.42 -13.16
CA LEU A 121 9.19 -5.42 -11.90
C LEU A 121 8.91 -6.65 -11.03
N GLN A 122 7.67 -7.15 -11.01
CA GLN A 122 7.35 -8.41 -10.33
C GLN A 122 8.04 -9.58 -11.02
N LYS A 123 8.04 -9.60 -12.37
CA LYS A 123 8.73 -10.63 -13.15
C LYS A 123 10.24 -10.61 -12.94
N THR A 124 10.85 -9.44 -12.78
CA THR A 124 12.32 -9.34 -12.67
C THR A 124 12.82 -9.63 -11.25
N ALA A 125 12.33 -8.90 -10.23
CA ALA A 125 12.86 -9.04 -8.87
C ALA A 125 12.41 -10.35 -8.21
N VAL A 126 11.13 -10.70 -8.34
CA VAL A 126 10.63 -11.97 -7.78
C VAL A 126 10.97 -13.14 -8.68
N GLY A 127 10.94 -12.98 -10.00
CA GLY A 127 11.43 -14.03 -10.89
C GLY A 127 12.92 -14.35 -10.66
N TRP A 128 13.74 -13.37 -10.29
CA TRP A 128 15.11 -13.63 -9.85
C TRP A 128 15.16 -14.45 -8.55
N LEU A 129 14.34 -14.11 -7.54
CA LEU A 129 14.25 -14.89 -6.30
C LEU A 129 13.75 -16.32 -6.56
N GLU A 130 12.76 -16.52 -7.44
CA GLU A 130 12.27 -17.84 -7.82
C GLU A 130 13.31 -18.63 -8.63
N TRP A 131 14.06 -17.97 -9.53
CA TRP A 131 15.17 -18.57 -10.26
C TRP A 131 16.29 -18.99 -9.31
N GLU A 132 16.66 -18.14 -8.35
CA GLU A 132 17.71 -18.42 -7.35
C GLU A 132 17.28 -19.56 -6.41
N ALA A 133 16.01 -19.59 -6.02
CA ALA A 133 15.40 -20.69 -5.28
C ALA A 133 15.53 -22.03 -6.03
N LYS A 134 15.22 -22.03 -7.33
CA LYS A 134 15.31 -23.23 -8.18
C LYS A 134 16.76 -23.66 -8.40
N LYS A 135 17.67 -22.71 -8.69
CA LYS A 135 19.08 -22.96 -8.95
C LYS A 135 19.79 -23.56 -7.73
N ARG A 136 19.48 -23.05 -6.53
CA ARG A 136 20.09 -23.52 -5.28
C ARG A 136 19.29 -24.62 -4.58
N GLY A 137 18.11 -25.00 -5.10
CA GLY A 137 17.23 -25.99 -4.48
C GLY A 137 16.66 -25.56 -3.11
N ILE A 138 16.54 -24.25 -2.85
CA ILE A 138 16.13 -23.71 -1.54
C ILE A 138 14.78 -23.01 -1.65
N LYS A 139 13.91 -23.18 -0.65
CA LYS A 139 12.64 -22.44 -0.59
C LYS A 139 12.88 -21.02 -0.06
N ILE A 140 12.71 -20.02 -0.92
CA ILE A 140 12.81 -18.60 -0.56
C ILE A 140 11.40 -18.04 -0.35
N LYS A 141 11.11 -17.51 0.85
CA LYS A 141 9.89 -16.75 1.16
C LYS A 141 10.04 -15.31 0.70
N HIS A 142 9.06 -14.77 -0.01
CA HIS A 142 9.03 -13.39 -0.49
C HIS A 142 7.60 -12.86 -0.46
N VAL A 143 7.41 -11.54 -0.63
CA VAL A 143 6.08 -10.88 -0.55
C VAL A 143 5.01 -11.48 -1.46
N LEU A 144 5.45 -12.09 -2.55
CA LEU A 144 4.54 -12.74 -3.50
C LEU A 144 4.12 -14.16 -3.05
N ASN A 145 4.94 -14.96 -2.37
CA ASN A 145 4.56 -16.34 -1.98
C ASN A 145 4.12 -16.50 -0.51
N GLY A 146 3.87 -15.40 0.19
CA GLY A 146 3.43 -15.36 1.57
C GLY A 146 3.50 -13.96 2.16
N LYS A 147 3.62 -13.85 3.48
CA LYS A 147 3.84 -12.57 4.15
C LYS A 147 5.31 -12.15 4.00
N GLU A 148 5.54 -10.85 3.79
CA GLU A 148 6.87 -10.26 3.84
C GLU A 148 7.55 -10.62 5.16
N VAL A 149 8.74 -11.22 5.08
CA VAL A 149 9.48 -11.66 6.25
C VAL A 149 10.25 -10.47 6.81
N ARG A 150 10.26 -10.35 8.13
CA ARG A 150 11.02 -9.34 8.85
C ARG A 150 12.09 -10.02 9.70
N VAL A 151 13.31 -9.50 9.68
CA VAL A 151 14.47 -10.17 10.31
C VAL A 151 15.19 -9.24 11.29
N GLY A 152 15.75 -9.83 12.34
CA GLY A 152 16.52 -9.14 13.39
C GLY A 152 15.66 -8.46 14.45
N GLY A 153 16.31 -7.95 15.51
CA GLY A 153 15.63 -7.24 16.62
C GLY A 153 14.92 -5.96 16.19
N ARG A 154 15.34 -5.37 15.05
CA ARG A 154 14.72 -4.17 14.45
C ARG A 154 13.60 -4.48 13.46
N GLN A 155 13.27 -5.75 13.22
CA GLN A 155 12.16 -6.17 12.36
C GLN A 155 12.21 -5.54 10.95
N LEU A 156 13.39 -5.55 10.32
CA LEU A 156 13.57 -4.95 9.00
C LEU A 156 12.94 -5.85 7.93
N PRO A 157 12.14 -5.30 6.99
CA PRO A 157 11.59 -6.05 5.88
C PRO A 157 12.69 -6.52 4.92
N VAL A 158 12.56 -7.75 4.41
CA VAL A 158 13.50 -8.35 3.45
C VAL A 158 12.75 -8.85 2.22
N ASP A 159 13.40 -8.75 1.05
CA ASP A 159 12.80 -9.10 -0.24
C ASP A 159 12.66 -10.63 -0.39
N GLY A 160 13.63 -11.38 0.15
CA GLY A 160 13.63 -12.84 0.16
C GLY A 160 14.26 -13.41 1.43
N PHE A 161 13.65 -14.44 2.02
CA PHE A 161 14.13 -15.12 3.22
C PHE A 161 14.07 -16.63 3.07
N SER A 162 15.19 -17.31 3.33
CA SER A 162 15.21 -18.76 3.49
C SER A 162 15.76 -19.15 4.85
N ALA A 163 14.99 -19.93 5.62
CA ALA A 163 15.38 -20.42 6.94
C ALA A 163 16.46 -21.53 6.86
N SER A 164 16.58 -22.21 5.72
CA SER A 164 17.34 -23.45 5.54
C SER A 164 18.48 -23.30 4.53
N GLY A 165 19.13 -22.14 4.51
CA GLY A 165 19.93 -21.71 3.36
C GLY A 165 21.33 -22.33 3.24
N GLY A 166 21.45 -23.36 2.40
CA GLY A 166 22.71 -23.76 1.74
C GLY A 166 23.82 -24.31 2.65
N GLU A 167 24.88 -24.87 2.02
CA GLU A 167 26.00 -25.55 2.67
C GLU A 167 26.44 -24.86 3.98
N GLY A 168 26.18 -25.50 5.13
CA GLY A 168 26.49 -24.98 6.46
C GLY A 168 25.31 -24.53 7.33
N GLY A 169 24.05 -24.69 6.88
CA GLY A 169 22.85 -24.58 7.75
C GLY A 169 22.49 -23.16 8.22
N LYS A 170 22.91 -22.12 7.49
CA LYS A 170 22.65 -20.71 7.84
C LYS A 170 21.41 -20.18 7.11
N SER A 171 20.71 -19.19 7.69
CA SER A 171 19.60 -18.51 7.00
C SER A 171 20.13 -17.55 5.94
N ILE A 172 19.54 -17.55 4.74
CA ILE A 172 19.88 -16.63 3.64
C ILE A 172 18.84 -15.52 3.55
N ILE A 173 19.33 -14.28 3.39
CA ILE A 173 18.51 -13.06 3.30
C ILE A 173 18.87 -12.31 2.03
N PHE A 174 17.86 -11.89 1.28
CA PHE A 174 17.98 -11.04 0.11
C PHE A 174 17.29 -9.70 0.39
N SER A 175 18.01 -8.59 0.20
CA SER A 175 17.47 -7.23 0.38
C SER A 175 18.11 -6.24 -0.57
N SER A 176 17.29 -5.47 -1.25
CA SER A 176 17.63 -4.35 -2.13
C SER A 176 17.99 -3.07 -1.37
N ARG A 177 17.78 -3.04 -0.04
CA ARG A 177 18.05 -1.86 0.82
C ARG A 177 19.39 -1.91 1.55
N VAL A 178 20.24 -2.90 1.30
CA VAL A 178 21.58 -2.96 1.89
C VAL A 178 22.51 -2.05 1.08
N VAL A 179 22.95 -0.96 1.72
CA VAL A 179 23.91 0.03 1.20
C VAL A 179 25.30 -0.59 1.18
N THR A 180 25.57 -1.43 0.20
CA THR A 180 26.90 -1.68 -0.36
C THR A 180 26.68 -2.10 -1.80
N GLY A 181 27.20 -1.32 -2.75
CA GLY A 181 27.06 -1.58 -4.18
C GLY A 181 27.58 -2.96 -4.54
N THR A 182 26.65 -3.90 -4.64
CA THR A 182 26.66 -5.21 -5.31
C THR A 182 25.50 -5.99 -4.71
N VAL A 183 24.61 -6.54 -5.54
CA VAL A 183 23.59 -7.50 -5.07
C VAL A 183 24.31 -8.80 -4.74
N THR A 184 25.01 -8.82 -3.60
CA THR A 184 25.68 -10.00 -3.08
C THR A 184 24.83 -10.63 -1.97
N PRO A 185 24.71 -11.97 -1.93
CA PRO A 185 24.05 -12.65 -0.83
C PRO A 185 24.84 -12.38 0.45
N VAL A 186 24.27 -11.60 1.38
CA VAL A 186 24.87 -11.40 2.69
C VAL A 186 24.54 -12.60 3.55
N SER A 187 25.49 -13.53 3.69
CA SER A 187 25.44 -14.57 4.71
C SER A 187 25.68 -13.91 6.07
N LEU A 188 24.62 -13.64 6.82
CA LEU A 188 24.75 -13.15 8.20
C LEU A 188 25.34 -14.26 9.07
N THR A 189 26.64 -14.16 9.36
CA THR A 189 27.26 -14.84 10.49
C THR A 189 26.70 -14.25 11.78
N ARG A 190 26.22 -15.13 12.65
CA ARG A 190 25.80 -14.78 14.01
C ARG A 190 27.05 -14.54 14.85
N GLU A 191 27.77 -13.44 14.62
CA GLU A 191 28.77 -12.99 15.58
C GLU A 191 28.04 -12.43 16.79
N LYS A 192 28.27 -13.06 17.94
CA LYS A 192 27.89 -12.54 19.25
C LYS A 192 28.66 -11.24 19.44
N HIS A 193 28.08 -10.10 19.09
CA HIS A 193 28.60 -8.82 19.53
C HIS A 193 28.40 -8.73 21.05
N THR A 194 29.43 -9.09 21.79
CA THR A 194 29.64 -8.65 23.17
C THR A 194 29.76 -7.14 23.16
N THR A 195 28.72 -6.46 23.65
CA THR A 195 28.74 -5.02 23.91
C THR A 195 29.75 -4.74 25.03
N LYS A 196 30.93 -4.20 24.67
CA LYS A 196 31.73 -3.45 25.64
C LYS A 196 30.99 -2.14 25.90
N ARG A 197 30.52 -1.96 27.14
CA ARG A 197 30.08 -0.67 27.67
C ARG A 197 31.32 0.19 27.87
N GLU A 198 31.50 1.21 27.05
CA GLU A 198 32.34 2.36 27.43
C GLU A 198 31.42 3.37 28.13
N THR A 199 31.60 3.43 29.44
CA THR A 199 31.17 4.53 30.30
C THR A 199 32.10 5.71 30.04
N ASN A 200 31.57 6.82 29.53
CA ASN A 200 32.25 8.11 29.61
C ASN A 200 31.48 8.99 30.59
N LEU A 201 32.22 9.41 31.62
CA LEU A 201 31.98 10.53 32.51
C LEU A 201 31.92 11.84 31.73
#